data_AF-A0A2V6MUS7-F1
#
_entry.id   AF-A0A2V6MUS7-F1
#
_cell.length_a   1.000
_cell.length_b   1.000
_cell.length_c   1.000
_cell.angle_alpha   90.00
_cell.angle_beta   90.00
_cell.angle_gamma   90.00
#
_symmetry.space_group_name_H-M   'P 1'
#
loop_
_entity.id
_entity.type
_entity.pdbx_description
1 polymer ?
#
loop_
_entity_poly.entity_id
_entity_poly.type
_entity_poly.pdbx_seq_one_letter_code
_entity_poly.pdbx_strand_id
1 'polypeptide(L)'
;MPSLNASSGTIFILQLLTSAFLGILFLQSGIDKIVDRRGNLEFLQGHFAKSPLSGMVPPLVTLITILELLAGVLSAIGCVLIVVMHEPTVAFYGAVISAFSILGLFFGQRMAKDYAIYLLAH
;
A
#
# COMPACT_ATOMS: atom_id res chain seq x y z
N MET A 1 -16.90 -20.73 16.69
CA MET A 1 -16.54 -20.10 15.40
C MET A 1 -16.41 -21.22 14.38
N PRO A 2 -17.06 -21.15 13.21
CA PRO A 2 -17.02 -22.26 12.27
C PRO A 2 -15.59 -22.45 11.77
N SER A 3 -15.11 -23.68 11.79
CA SER A 3 -13.86 -24.08 11.17
C SER A 3 -13.93 -23.76 9.67
N LEU A 4 -13.07 -22.84 9.23
CA LEU A 4 -12.79 -22.65 7.81
C LEU A 4 -12.05 -23.90 7.34
N ASN A 5 -12.79 -24.95 6.98
CA ASN A 5 -12.26 -26.11 6.29
C ASN A 5 -11.91 -25.71 4.84
N ALA A 6 -10.97 -24.79 4.68
CA ALA A 6 -10.27 -24.64 3.43
C ALA A 6 -9.33 -25.83 3.31
N SER A 7 -9.43 -26.59 2.22
CA SER A 7 -8.40 -27.58 1.92
C SER A 7 -7.03 -26.88 1.90
N SER A 8 -5.97 -27.56 2.34
CA SER A 8 -4.63 -26.97 2.40
C SER A 8 -4.20 -26.34 1.06
N GLY A 9 -4.68 -26.90 -0.06
CA GLY A 9 -4.49 -26.34 -1.40
C GLY A 9 -5.19 -24.99 -1.61
N THR A 10 -6.39 -24.78 -1.09
CA THR A 10 -7.08 -23.48 -1.17
C THR A 10 -6.32 -22.39 -0.41
N ILE A 11 -5.83 -22.69 0.81
CA ILE A 11 -5.04 -21.74 1.60
C ILE A 11 -3.76 -21.38 0.85
N PHE A 12 -3.08 -22.37 0.29
CA PHE A 12 -1.86 -22.18 -0.50
C PHE A 12 -2.10 -21.24 -1.70
N ILE A 13 -3.15 -21.50 -2.49
CA ILE A 13 -3.49 -20.67 -3.66
C ILE A 13 -3.80 -19.23 -3.23
N LEU A 14 -4.57 -19.03 -2.15
CA LEU A 14 -4.89 -17.71 -1.64
C LEU A 14 -3.64 -16.94 -1.20
N GLN A 15 -2.76 -17.58 -0.43
CA GLN A 15 -1.50 -16.98 0.03
C GLN A 15 -0.62 -16.59 -1.16
N LEU A 16 -0.48 -17.49 -2.14
CA LEU A 16 0.33 -17.25 -3.32
C LEU A 16 -0.20 -16.08 -4.16
N LEU A 17 -1.48 -16.10 -4.51
CA LEU A 17 -2.09 -15.04 -5.34
C LEU A 17 -2.10 -13.70 -4.62
N THR A 18 -2.38 -13.69 -3.32
CA THR A 18 -2.34 -12.45 -2.52
C THR A 18 -0.92 -11.89 -2.45
N SER A 19 0.08 -12.74 -2.16
CA SER A 19 1.47 -12.29 -2.09
C SER A 19 1.97 -11.78 -3.44
N ALA A 20 1.63 -12.46 -4.54
CA ALA A 20 1.98 -12.02 -5.88
C ALA A 20 1.31 -10.67 -6.24
N PHE A 21 0.01 -10.53 -5.95
CA PHE A 21 -0.73 -9.30 -6.20
C PHE A 21 -0.13 -8.11 -5.44
N LEU A 22 0.11 -8.26 -4.14
CA LEU A 22 0.69 -7.21 -3.30
C LEU A 22 2.12 -6.87 -3.73
N GLY A 23 2.91 -7.88 -4.08
CA GLY A 23 4.27 -7.71 -4.60
C GLY A 23 4.27 -6.83 -5.86
N ILE A 24 3.45 -7.18 -6.86
CA ILE A 24 3.34 -6.43 -8.11
C ILE A 24 2.81 -5.01 -7.84
N LEU A 25 1.69 -4.90 -7.13
CA LEU A 25 1.03 -3.63 -6.84
C LEU A 25 2.00 -2.61 -6.23
N PHE A 26 2.70 -3.02 -5.16
CA PHE A 26 3.53 -2.09 -4.40
C PHE A 26 4.94 -1.89 -4.95
N LEU A 27 5.53 -2.90 -5.62
CA LEU A 27 6.78 -2.67 -6.35
C LEU A 27 6.55 -1.70 -7.51
N GLN A 28 5.50 -1.88 -8.31
CA GLN A 28 5.17 -0.95 -9.39
C GLN A 28 4.89 0.45 -8.83
N SER A 29 4.02 0.57 -7.82
CA SER A 29 3.67 1.85 -7.19
C SER A 29 4.86 2.56 -6.53
N GLY A 30 5.74 1.82 -5.84
CA GLY A 30 6.89 2.38 -5.13
C GLY A 30 8.05 2.75 -6.07
N ILE A 31 8.33 1.93 -7.08
CA ILE A 31 9.38 2.22 -8.07
C ILE A 31 9.00 3.44 -8.90
N ASP A 32 7.73 3.55 -9.32
CA ASP A 32 7.23 4.73 -10.04
C ASP A 32 7.49 6.04 -9.26
N LYS A 33 7.22 6.05 -7.95
CA LYS A 33 7.48 7.22 -7.08
C LYS A 33 8.95 7.57 -6.92
N ILE A 34 9.87 6.62 -7.13
CA ILE A 34 11.30 6.91 -7.14
C ILE A 34 11.72 7.46 -8.51
N VAL A 35 11.30 6.81 -9.59
CA VAL A 35 11.73 7.14 -10.95
C VAL A 35 11.14 8.46 -11.41
N ASP A 36 9.84 8.69 -11.22
CA ASP A 36 9.16 9.95 -11.51
C ASP A 36 8.74 10.68 -10.23
N ARG A 37 9.73 10.89 -9.34
CA ARG A 37 9.47 11.57 -8.06
C ARG A 37 9.01 13.01 -8.23
N ARG A 38 9.56 13.73 -9.21
CA ARG A 38 9.23 15.15 -9.45
C ARG A 38 7.79 15.29 -9.95
N GLY A 39 7.40 14.51 -10.97
CA GLY A 39 6.03 14.52 -11.48
C GLY A 39 5.01 14.13 -10.41
N ASN A 40 5.31 13.09 -9.63
CA ASN A 40 4.47 12.69 -8.50
C ASN A 40 4.32 13.80 -7.45
N LEU A 41 5.41 14.48 -7.07
CA LEU A 41 5.34 15.57 -6.09
C LEU A 41 4.56 16.78 -6.62
N GLU A 42 4.76 17.18 -7.87
CA GLU A 42 4.02 18.28 -8.49
C GLU A 42 2.52 17.98 -8.57
N PHE A 43 2.15 16.77 -9.02
CA PHE A 43 0.77 16.32 -9.05
C PHE A 43 0.13 16.30 -7.66
N LEU A 44 0.80 15.71 -6.67
CA LEU A 44 0.25 15.55 -5.33
C LEU A 44 0.20 16.88 -4.57
N GLN A 45 1.15 17.78 -4.75
CA GLN A 45 1.08 19.12 -4.15
C GLN A 45 -0.14 19.88 -4.67
N GLY A 46 -0.45 19.80 -5.97
CA GLY A 46 -1.69 20.34 -6.53
C GLY A 46 -2.94 19.65 -5.98
N HIS A 47 -2.93 18.32 -5.92
CA HIS A 47 -4.05 17.51 -5.43
C HIS A 47 -4.40 17.80 -3.96
N PHE A 48 -3.38 18.02 -3.11
CA PHE A 48 -3.53 18.28 -1.69
C PHE A 48 -3.54 19.77 -1.32
N ALA A 49 -3.52 20.69 -2.29
CA ALA A 49 -3.32 22.13 -2.06
C ALA A 49 -4.33 22.75 -1.07
N LYS A 50 -5.58 22.25 -1.04
CA LYS A 50 -6.64 22.70 -0.13
C LYS A 50 -6.81 21.83 1.12
N SER A 51 -6.05 20.75 1.23
CA SER A 51 -6.13 19.82 2.36
C SER A 51 -5.28 20.28 3.56
N PRO A 52 -5.55 19.75 4.76
CA PRO A 52 -4.67 19.92 5.93
C PRO A 52 -3.24 19.36 5.73
N LEU A 53 -3.00 18.58 4.68
CA LEU A 53 -1.72 17.92 4.41
C LEU A 53 -0.86 18.66 3.38
N SER A 54 -1.29 19.82 2.89
CA SER A 54 -0.61 20.57 1.81
C SER A 54 0.88 20.81 2.08
N GLY A 55 1.25 21.15 3.32
CA GLY A 55 2.65 21.36 3.73
C GLY A 55 3.44 20.07 4.00
N MET A 56 2.76 18.92 4.08
CA MET A 56 3.36 17.62 4.44
C MET A 56 3.43 16.64 3.26
N VAL A 57 3.09 17.06 2.04
CA VAL A 57 3.10 16.17 0.86
C VAL A 57 4.48 15.52 0.64
N PRO A 58 5.61 16.25 0.60
CA PRO A 58 6.91 15.62 0.36
C PRO A 58 7.32 14.54 1.38
N PRO A 59 7.21 14.76 2.72
CA PRO A 59 7.51 13.71 3.68
C PRO A 59 6.50 12.55 3.63
N LEU A 60 5.22 12.80 3.38
CA LEU A 60 4.22 11.73 3.24
C LEU A 60 4.49 10.83 2.05
N VAL A 61 4.81 11.41 0.88
CA VAL A 61 5.19 10.63 -0.31
C VAL A 61 6.42 9.78 -0.04
N THR A 62 7.41 10.32 0.67
CA THR A 62 8.62 9.57 1.05
C THR A 62 8.29 8.38 1.95
N LEU A 63 7.51 8.63 3.01
CA LEU A 63 7.12 7.59 3.96
C LEU A 63 6.32 6.48 3.29
N ILE A 64 5.32 6.85 2.48
CA ILE A 64 4.51 5.89 1.72
C ILE A 64 5.40 5.09 0.77
N THR A 65 6.30 5.73 0.03
CA THR A 65 7.20 5.02 -0.90
C THR A 65 8.05 3.97 -0.16
N ILE A 66 8.57 4.29 1.03
CA ILE A 66 9.32 3.32 1.85
C ILE A 66 8.43 2.14 2.24
N LEU A 67 7.22 2.40 2.73
CA LEU A 67 6.28 1.35 3.12
C LEU A 67 5.89 0.47 1.93
N GLU A 68 5.62 1.06 0.76
CA GLU A 68 5.29 0.33 -0.46
C GLU A 68 6.45 -0.55 -0.92
N LEU A 69 7.69 -0.04 -0.93
CA LEU A 69 8.83 -0.86 -1.33
C LEU A 69 9.08 -2.01 -0.36
N LEU A 70 8.97 -1.78 0.95
CA LEU A 70 9.08 -2.84 1.94
C LEU A 70 7.96 -3.88 1.79
N ALA A 71 6.72 -3.43 1.62
CA ALA A 71 5.58 -4.29 1.35
C ALA A 71 5.79 -5.14 0.09
N GLY A 72 6.16 -4.49 -1.02
CA GLY A 72 6.37 -5.12 -2.32
C GLY A 72 7.50 -6.14 -2.30
N VAL A 73 8.66 -5.79 -1.70
CA VAL A 73 9.81 -6.70 -1.59
C VAL A 73 9.49 -7.91 -0.71
N LEU A 74 8.92 -7.71 0.48
CA LEU A 74 8.56 -8.83 1.35
C LEU A 74 7.48 -9.71 0.74
N SER A 75 6.47 -9.14 0.07
CA SER A 75 5.45 -9.91 -0.64
C SER A 75 6.01 -10.65 -1.86
N ALA A 76 6.98 -10.09 -2.59
CA ALA A 76 7.64 -10.77 -3.69
C ALA A 76 8.52 -11.94 -3.20
N ILE A 77 9.35 -11.72 -2.18
CA ILE A 77 10.17 -12.76 -1.55
C ILE A 77 9.28 -13.84 -0.94
N GLY A 78 8.24 -13.44 -0.20
CA GLY A 78 7.26 -14.35 0.39
C GLY A 78 6.54 -15.20 -0.64
N CYS A 79 6.22 -14.65 -1.81
CA CYS A 79 5.64 -15.40 -2.92
C CYS A 79 6.58 -16.54 -3.38
N VAL A 80 7.87 -16.26 -3.53
CA VAL A 80 8.88 -17.27 -3.88
C VAL A 80 9.01 -18.34 -2.77
N LEU A 81 9.04 -17.92 -1.50
CA LEU A 81 9.18 -18.83 -0.36
C LEU A 81 7.96 -19.74 -0.17
N ILE A 82 6.75 -19.26 -0.46
CA ILE A 82 5.55 -20.09 -0.48
C ILE A 82 5.70 -21.23 -1.50
N VAL A 83 6.19 -20.93 -2.71
CA VAL A 83 6.31 -21.93 -3.79
C VAL A 83 7.43 -22.94 -3.51
N VAL A 84 8.59 -22.46 -3.06
CA VAL A 84 9.80 -23.31 -2.94
C VAL A 84 9.86 -24.02 -1.59
N MET A 85 9.47 -23.33 -0.52
CA MET A 85 9.67 -23.78 0.86
C MET A 85 8.36 -24.05 1.61
N HIS A 86 7.20 -23.77 1.01
CA HIS A 86 5.89 -23.83 1.68
C HIS A 86 5.84 -22.99 2.97
N GLU A 87 6.58 -21.88 3.01
CA GLU A 87 6.77 -21.03 4.19
C GLU A 87 6.07 -19.66 3.95
N PRO A 88 4.93 -19.37 4.62
CA PRO A 88 4.14 -18.17 4.36
C PRO A 88 4.49 -16.98 5.25
N THR A 89 5.44 -17.09 6.18
CA THR A 89 5.69 -16.06 7.21
C THR A 89 6.15 -14.75 6.60
N VAL A 90 7.05 -14.79 5.62
CA VAL A 90 7.53 -13.58 4.94
C VAL A 90 6.41 -12.90 4.14
N ALA A 91 5.58 -13.69 3.46
CA ALA A 91 4.40 -13.18 2.74
C ALA A 91 3.39 -12.51 3.68
N PHE A 92 3.19 -13.09 4.87
CA PHE A 92 2.35 -12.50 5.92
C PHE A 92 2.87 -11.13 6.37
N TYR A 93 4.18 -11.00 6.64
CA TYR A 93 4.74 -9.68 6.98
C TYR A 93 4.61 -8.67 5.83
N GLY A 94 4.83 -9.10 4.59
CA GLY A 94 4.57 -8.27 3.42
C GLY A 94 3.11 -7.78 3.34
N ALA A 95 2.15 -8.65 3.66
CA ALA A 95 0.73 -8.31 3.72
C ALA A 95 0.39 -7.34 4.87
N VAL A 96 1.05 -7.44 6.02
CA VAL A 96 0.87 -6.49 7.13
C VAL A 96 1.36 -5.09 6.73
N ILE A 97 2.56 -4.98 6.15
CA ILE A 97 3.09 -3.68 5.70
C ILE A 97 2.25 -3.12 4.53
N SER A 98 1.77 -4.00 3.64
CA SER A 98 0.82 -3.67 2.59
C SER A 98 -0.45 -3.01 3.16
N ALA A 99 -1.02 -3.56 4.24
CA ALA A 99 -2.19 -2.98 4.89
C ALA A 99 -1.91 -1.57 5.42
N PHE A 100 -0.76 -1.34 6.06
CA PHE A 100 -0.36 0.01 6.48
C PHE A 100 -0.21 0.98 5.30
N SER A 101 0.36 0.52 4.19
CA SER A 101 0.50 1.33 2.97
C SER A 101 -0.87 1.71 2.39
N ILE A 102 -1.78 0.75 2.26
CA ILE A 102 -3.17 0.98 1.80
C ILE A 102 -3.90 1.94 2.74
N LEU A 103 -3.80 1.76 4.06
CA LEU A 103 -4.42 2.67 5.02
C LEU A 103 -3.91 4.11 4.86
N GLY A 104 -2.60 4.28 4.70
CA GLY A 104 -1.99 5.60 4.44
C GLY A 104 -2.46 6.22 3.13
N LEU A 105 -2.54 5.44 2.05
CA LEU A 105 -3.06 5.90 0.75
C LEU A 105 -4.53 6.33 0.84
N PHE A 106 -5.40 5.51 1.44
CA PHE A 106 -6.82 5.86 1.64
C PHE A 106 -7.00 7.05 2.56
N PHE A 107 -6.19 7.16 3.62
CA PHE A 107 -6.19 8.33 4.50
C PHE A 107 -5.83 9.60 3.72
N GLY A 108 -4.77 9.57 2.92
CA GLY A 108 -4.41 10.68 2.03
C GLY A 108 -5.57 11.06 1.11
N GLN A 109 -6.17 10.11 0.42
CA GLN A 109 -7.35 10.36 -0.44
C GLN A 109 -8.53 10.98 0.32
N ARG A 110 -8.76 10.56 1.57
CA ARG A 110 -9.84 11.11 2.40
C ARG A 110 -9.59 12.55 2.81
N MET A 111 -8.32 12.91 3.06
CA MET A 111 -7.91 14.26 3.44
C MET A 111 -7.82 15.21 2.23
N ALA A 112 -7.46 14.70 1.04
CA ALA A 112 -7.42 15.47 -0.20
C ALA A 112 -8.81 15.92 -0.67
N LYS A 113 -9.84 15.10 -0.45
CA LYS A 113 -11.23 15.46 -0.74
C LYS A 113 -11.72 16.48 0.31
N ASP A 114 -11.71 17.75 -0.10
CA ASP A 114 -12.23 18.91 0.62
C ASP A 114 -13.45 18.61 1.51
N TYR A 115 -13.31 18.93 2.80
CA TYR A 115 -14.39 19.43 3.66
C TYR A 115 -14.46 20.97 3.58
N ALA A 116 -14.30 21.53 2.39
CA ALA A 116 -14.72 22.90 2.12
C ALA A 116 -16.24 22.89 1.89
N ILE A 117 -17.01 22.94 2.98
CA ILE A 117 -18.42 23.41 3.13
C ILE A 117 -18.93 22.83 4.45
N TYR A 118 -18.92 23.63 5.51
CA TYR A 118 -19.92 23.63 6.62
C TYR A 118 -19.67 24.79 7.61
N LEU A 119 -18.52 25.46 7.55
CA LEU A 119 -18.18 26.63 8.41
C LEU A 119 -18.51 28.01 7.81
N LEU A 120 -19.25 28.08 6.69
CA LEU A 120 -19.78 29.34 6.12
C LEU A 120 -21.30 29.28 5.88
N ALA A 121 -22.02 28.44 6.63
CA ALA A 121 -23.49 28.33 6.58
C ALA A 121 -24.21 28.75 7.87
N HIS A 122 -23.52 29.44 8.78
CA HIS A 122 -24.12 30.15 9.92
C HIS A 122 -23.37 31.45 10.22
#